data_AF-A0A956JDH8-F1
#
_entry.id   AF-A0A956JDH8-F1
#
_cell.length_a   1.000
_cell.length_b   1.000
_cell.length_c   1.000
_cell.angle_alpha   90.00
_cell.angle_beta   90.00
_cell.angle_gamma   90.00
#
_symmetry.space_group_name_H-M   'P 1'
#
loop_
_entity.id
_entity.type
_entity.pdbx_description
1 polymer ?
#
loop_
_entity_poly.entity_id
_entity_poly.type
_entity_poly.pdbx_seq_one_letter_code
_entity_poly.pdbx_strand_id
1 'polypeptide(L)'
;MSTSAILWSALLIAGPAEDGPSAEAEGELSVGLGGASADGDAEASGKKKEKKTKKDKASKAKDRGDQKWIRRWAPERNMGELGIFGGVMLPHPRLELFEPSFDLPDQGFKPLRRYAPEGGARVGYYPLRVLGLEAEGAVLPTKTDDGQSVLMWGVRGQLVAQLPFWSVTPFALAGVSGLGVSSDRAAVGNDVDLGFHYGVGLKVFFNRWVGMRLDLRDNLTARRGVGESVIHSPEALLGLMITLGRKRSEPVQGPLDTDGDGILDPDDECVDVPGVPEYNGCPVPDTDGDGILDPDDECVDVPGVAEYKGCPIPDTDGDGILDPDDECVDVPGAAEDKGCPIPDTDGDGILDPDDECVDVPGVAEYKGCPIPDTDGDG
;
A
#
# COMPACT_ATOMS: atom_id res chain seq x y z
N MET A 1 53.04 -43.72 -14.44
CA MET A 1 53.19 -43.70 -12.96
C MET A 1 52.25 -42.59 -12.47
N SER A 2 50.93 -42.77 -12.42
CA SER A 2 50.11 -43.78 -11.73
C SER A 2 50.00 -43.54 -10.22
N THR A 3 48.77 -43.22 -9.78
CA THR A 3 48.13 -43.58 -8.49
C THR A 3 48.76 -43.00 -7.19
N SER A 4 48.02 -42.58 -6.15
CA SER A 4 46.61 -42.83 -5.79
C SER A 4 45.94 -41.61 -5.13
N ALA A 5 44.62 -41.52 -5.25
CA ALA A 5 43.77 -40.85 -4.27
C ALA A 5 43.43 -41.83 -3.12
N ILE A 6 43.24 -41.33 -1.90
CA ILE A 6 42.62 -42.10 -0.80
C ILE A 6 41.56 -41.22 -0.14
N LEU A 7 40.30 -41.65 -0.22
CA LEU A 7 39.21 -41.12 0.59
C LEU A 7 39.37 -41.62 2.03
N TRP A 8 38.91 -40.84 3.00
CA TRP A 8 38.43 -41.38 4.27
C TRP A 8 36.94 -41.07 4.43
N SER A 9 36.13 -42.12 4.40
CA SER A 9 34.75 -42.10 4.84
C SER A 9 34.71 -42.60 6.29
N ALA A 10 33.95 -41.91 7.15
CA ALA A 10 33.55 -42.42 8.46
C ALA A 10 32.04 -42.24 8.59
N LEU A 11 31.33 -43.37 8.48
CA LEU A 11 29.90 -43.54 8.76
C LEU A 11 29.79 -44.45 10.00
N LEU A 12 28.58 -44.51 10.59
CA LEU A 12 28.14 -45.45 11.64
C LEU A 12 28.47 -44.99 13.08
N ILE A 13 27.65 -45.25 14.11
CA ILE A 13 26.39 -46.02 14.21
C ILE A 13 25.29 -45.11 14.81
N ALA A 14 24.06 -45.22 14.29
CA ALA A 14 22.84 -44.93 15.06
C ALA A 14 22.18 -46.27 15.46
N GLY A 15 21.67 -46.37 16.69
CA GLY A 15 21.01 -47.56 17.22
C GLY A 15 19.97 -47.20 18.29
N PRO A 16 18.87 -47.98 18.45
CA PRO A 16 17.61 -47.43 18.97
C PRO A 16 17.19 -47.94 20.35
N ALA A 17 16.30 -47.20 21.01
CA ALA A 17 15.30 -47.69 21.97
C ALA A 17 14.30 -46.54 22.31
N GLU A 18 13.03 -46.74 22.63
CA GLU A 18 12.05 -47.85 22.43
C GLU A 18 10.65 -47.20 22.57
N ASP A 19 9.66 -47.60 21.77
CA ASP A 19 8.26 -47.15 21.93
C ASP A 19 7.50 -48.06 22.91
N GLY A 20 6.77 -47.47 23.86
CA GLY A 20 5.95 -48.20 24.84
C GLY A 20 4.89 -47.30 25.50
N PRO A 21 3.61 -47.72 25.61
CA PRO A 21 2.50 -46.78 25.84
C PRO A 21 2.04 -46.66 27.30
N SER A 22 1.41 -45.53 27.62
CA SER A 22 0.41 -45.43 28.70
C SER A 22 -0.65 -44.37 28.35
N ALA A 23 -1.91 -44.79 28.33
CA ALA A 23 -3.08 -43.93 28.12
C ALA A 23 -3.66 -43.44 29.48
N GLU A 24 -4.83 -42.75 29.41
CA GLU A 24 -5.71 -42.37 30.54
C GLU A 24 -5.21 -41.18 31.41
N ALA A 25 -6.01 -40.37 32.13
CA ALA A 25 -7.44 -39.97 32.11
C ALA A 25 -7.63 -38.92 33.24
N GLU A 26 -8.39 -37.81 33.17
CA GLU A 26 -9.11 -37.06 32.11
C GLU A 26 -8.90 -35.54 32.36
N GLY A 27 -9.73 -34.63 31.79
CA GLY A 27 -9.68 -33.20 32.17
C GLY A 27 -10.45 -32.21 31.30
N GLU A 28 -11.76 -32.41 31.09
CA GLU A 28 -12.61 -31.44 30.40
C GLU A 28 -12.74 -30.12 31.17
N LEU A 29 -12.71 -28.99 30.44
CA LEU A 29 -13.20 -27.70 30.93
C LEU A 29 -13.93 -26.97 29.80
N SER A 30 -15.12 -27.49 29.49
CA SER A 30 -16.08 -26.85 28.60
C SER A 30 -16.63 -25.58 29.24
N VAL A 31 -16.47 -24.43 28.57
CA VAL A 31 -17.29 -23.24 28.83
C VAL A 31 -18.17 -23.00 27.62
N GLY A 32 -19.33 -23.65 27.62
CA GLY A 32 -20.42 -23.33 26.71
C GLY A 32 -21.29 -22.22 27.28
N LEU A 33 -21.52 -21.17 26.50
CA LEU A 33 -22.68 -20.30 26.65
C LEU A 33 -23.38 -20.29 25.28
N GLY A 34 -24.61 -20.80 25.25
CA GLY A 34 -25.43 -20.90 24.05
C GLY A 34 -26.80 -20.23 24.23
N GLY A 35 -27.51 -20.07 23.11
CA GLY A 35 -28.81 -19.42 23.00
C GLY A 35 -28.70 -17.96 22.53
N ALA A 36 -29.51 -17.47 21.59
CA ALA A 36 -30.54 -18.09 20.73
C ALA A 36 -30.60 -17.23 19.42
N SER A 37 -30.69 -17.80 18.21
CA SER A 37 -31.84 -18.44 17.51
C SER A 37 -32.89 -17.45 16.96
N ALA A 38 -33.42 -17.82 15.80
CA ALA A 38 -34.44 -17.17 14.96
C ALA A 38 -34.03 -15.90 14.21
N ASP A 39 -34.45 -15.64 12.97
CA ASP A 39 -34.94 -16.39 11.79
C ASP A 39 -35.48 -15.28 10.85
N GLY A 40 -35.42 -15.44 9.52
CA GLY A 40 -35.94 -14.40 8.61
C GLY A 40 -35.43 -14.46 7.18
N ASP A 41 -35.92 -15.44 6.42
CA ASP A 41 -35.67 -15.54 4.97
C ASP A 41 -36.33 -14.42 4.17
N ALA A 42 -35.64 -13.96 3.12
CA ALA A 42 -36.26 -13.29 1.98
C ALA A 42 -35.40 -13.53 0.72
N GLU A 43 -35.84 -14.46 -0.14
CA GLU A 43 -35.28 -14.61 -1.49
C GLU A 43 -35.67 -13.40 -2.37
N ALA A 44 -34.69 -12.85 -3.09
CA ALA A 44 -34.94 -12.07 -4.30
C ALA A 44 -33.87 -12.42 -5.34
N SER A 45 -34.29 -12.93 -6.50
CA SER A 45 -33.38 -13.45 -7.51
C SER A 45 -32.64 -12.34 -8.26
N GLY A 46 -31.33 -12.50 -8.47
CA GLY A 46 -30.55 -11.56 -9.28
C GLY A 46 -29.26 -12.18 -9.84
N LYS A 47 -29.31 -12.66 -11.09
CA LYS A 47 -28.11 -13.18 -11.79
C LYS A 47 -27.13 -12.04 -12.12
N LYS A 48 -26.15 -11.77 -11.25
CA LYS A 48 -24.89 -11.12 -11.67
C LYS A 48 -23.78 -12.16 -11.73
N LYS A 49 -23.27 -12.44 -12.94
CA LYS A 49 -22.02 -13.18 -13.15
C LYS A 49 -20.87 -12.37 -12.56
N GLU A 50 -20.32 -12.78 -11.43
CA GLU A 50 -19.01 -12.27 -10.97
C GLU A 50 -17.92 -12.64 -12.00
N LYS A 51 -17.65 -11.73 -12.95
CA LYS A 51 -16.31 -11.65 -13.53
C LYS A 51 -15.38 -11.14 -12.42
N LYS A 52 -14.80 -12.05 -11.62
CA LYS A 52 -13.65 -11.72 -10.77
C LYS A 52 -12.45 -11.40 -11.66
N THR A 53 -12.36 -10.13 -12.07
CA THR A 53 -11.29 -9.59 -12.90
C THR A 53 -9.95 -9.76 -12.17
N LYS A 54 -8.88 -10.10 -12.89
CA LYS A 54 -7.54 -10.30 -12.30
C LYS A 54 -6.89 -9.03 -11.70
N LYS A 55 -7.61 -7.90 -11.61
CA LYS A 55 -7.09 -6.55 -11.33
C LYS A 55 -6.91 -6.26 -9.82
N ASP A 56 -7.75 -6.86 -8.95
CA ASP A 56 -7.77 -6.60 -7.49
C ASP A 56 -6.50 -6.99 -6.71
N LYS A 57 -5.57 -7.71 -7.35
CA LYS A 57 -4.30 -8.14 -6.75
C LYS A 57 -3.12 -7.21 -7.05
N ALA A 58 -3.30 -6.17 -7.86
CA ALA A 58 -2.20 -5.31 -8.33
C ALA A 58 -1.97 -4.04 -7.48
N SER A 59 -2.97 -3.53 -6.74
CA SER A 59 -2.94 -2.19 -6.15
C SER A 59 -2.87 -2.12 -4.62
N LYS A 60 -2.62 -3.23 -3.89
CA LYS A 60 -2.49 -3.24 -2.41
C LYS A 60 -1.05 -3.25 -1.91
N ALA A 61 -0.23 -2.33 -2.42
CA ALA A 61 0.96 -1.88 -1.71
C ALA A 61 0.54 -0.98 -0.51
N LYS A 62 -0.06 -1.60 0.52
CA LYS A 62 -0.52 -0.90 1.74
C LYS A 62 0.59 -0.02 2.30
N ASP A 63 0.30 1.26 2.53
CA ASP A 63 1.26 2.15 3.19
C ASP A 63 1.66 1.56 4.56
N ARG A 64 2.86 1.92 5.02
CA ARG A 64 3.39 1.48 6.31
C ARG A 64 2.50 1.90 7.47
N GLY A 65 1.70 2.96 7.35
CA GLY A 65 0.63 3.30 8.30
C GLY A 65 -0.30 2.11 8.58
N ASP A 66 -0.88 1.51 7.54
CA ASP A 66 -1.89 0.44 7.63
C ASP A 66 -1.36 -0.93 8.07
N GLN A 67 -0.04 -1.08 8.12
CA GLN A 67 0.59 -2.32 8.53
C GLN A 67 0.72 -2.41 10.05
N LYS A 68 0.34 -3.56 10.62
CA LYS A 68 0.56 -3.88 12.05
C LYS A 68 2.02 -3.58 12.41
N TRP A 69 2.25 -2.87 13.52
CA TRP A 69 3.58 -2.36 13.93
C TRP A 69 4.69 -3.43 13.87
N ILE A 70 4.36 -4.67 14.21
CA ILE A 70 5.27 -5.82 14.24
C ILE A 70 5.73 -6.28 12.83
N ARG A 71 5.13 -5.80 11.74
CA ARG A 71 5.61 -6.03 10.36
C ARG A 71 6.18 -4.77 9.70
N ARG A 72 5.88 -3.59 10.25
CA ARG A 72 6.18 -2.26 9.66
C ARG A 72 7.68 -1.99 9.44
N TRP A 73 8.55 -2.54 10.29
CA TRP A 73 9.99 -2.24 10.33
C TRP A 73 10.87 -3.48 10.16
N ALA A 74 10.36 -4.51 9.50
CA ALA A 74 11.10 -5.72 9.20
C ALA A 74 12.31 -5.44 8.26
N PRO A 75 13.42 -6.18 8.37
CA PRO A 75 14.63 -5.94 7.57
C PRO A 75 14.45 -5.92 6.05
N GLU A 76 15.15 -4.99 5.41
CA GLU A 76 15.17 -4.74 3.96
C GLU A 76 16.49 -5.22 3.32
N ARG A 77 16.56 -5.28 1.99
CA ARG A 77 17.82 -5.49 1.25
C ARG A 77 18.62 -4.18 1.21
N ASN A 78 19.93 -4.28 1.11
CA ASN A 78 20.89 -3.17 1.06
C ASN A 78 20.79 -2.21 2.26
N MET A 79 20.45 -2.74 3.44
CA MET A 79 20.37 -1.99 4.68
C MET A 79 21.74 -1.88 5.36
N GLY A 80 22.09 -0.69 5.85
CA GLY A 80 23.23 -0.50 6.76
C GLY A 80 22.76 -0.48 8.22
N GLU A 81 23.61 -0.95 9.13
CA GLU A 81 23.44 -0.83 10.58
C GLU A 81 24.69 -0.18 11.18
N LEU A 82 24.50 0.81 12.06
CA LEU A 82 25.55 1.37 12.92
C LEU A 82 25.05 1.26 14.35
N GLY A 83 25.87 0.75 15.28
CA GLY A 83 25.42 0.57 16.66
C GLY A 83 26.51 0.78 17.69
N ILE A 84 26.08 1.05 18.91
CA ILE A 84 26.89 1.03 20.13
C ILE A 84 26.29 0.00 21.08
N PHE A 85 27.14 -0.68 21.84
CA PHE A 85 26.72 -1.70 22.78
C PHE A 85 27.54 -1.66 24.06
N GLY A 86 26.96 -2.19 25.13
CA GLY A 86 27.62 -2.49 26.38
C GLY A 86 27.16 -3.84 26.92
N GLY A 87 27.98 -4.48 27.74
CA GLY A 87 27.70 -5.84 28.20
C GLY A 87 28.72 -6.37 29.18
N VAL A 88 28.77 -7.70 29.25
CA VAL A 88 29.75 -8.42 30.08
C VAL A 88 30.24 -9.66 29.34
N MET A 89 31.56 -9.83 29.31
CA MET A 89 32.24 -11.07 28.95
C MET A 89 32.62 -11.81 30.24
N LEU A 90 32.48 -13.13 30.25
CA LEU A 90 32.92 -14.01 31.34
C LEU A 90 34.17 -14.77 30.87
N PRO A 91 35.38 -14.19 30.99
CA PRO A 91 36.60 -14.85 30.51
C PRO A 91 36.85 -16.15 31.28
N HIS A 92 37.25 -17.20 30.56
CA HIS A 92 37.58 -18.48 31.17
C HIS A 92 38.86 -18.35 32.04
N PRO A 93 38.92 -18.92 33.27
CA PRO A 93 40.10 -18.81 34.16
C PRO A 93 41.42 -19.45 33.65
N ARG A 94 41.46 -19.90 32.40
CA ARG A 94 42.64 -20.46 31.72
C ARG A 94 42.80 -19.90 30.29
N LEU A 95 42.30 -18.68 30.06
CA LEU A 95 42.47 -17.93 28.81
C LEU A 95 43.97 -17.69 28.56
N GLU A 96 44.50 -18.10 27.41
CA GLU A 96 45.95 -18.06 27.10
C GLU A 96 46.47 -16.66 26.72
N LEU A 97 45.71 -15.62 27.06
CA LEU A 97 45.95 -14.26 26.58
C LEU A 97 46.91 -13.48 27.50
N PHE A 98 48.21 -13.71 27.34
CA PHE A 98 49.29 -13.07 28.10
C PHE A 98 50.66 -13.21 27.41
N GLU A 99 51.57 -12.28 27.68
CA GLU A 99 52.96 -12.34 27.18
C GLU A 99 53.80 -13.33 28.02
N PRO A 100 54.30 -14.45 27.45
CA PRO A 100 55.03 -15.45 28.23
C PRO A 100 56.47 -15.02 28.57
N SER A 101 56.88 -15.22 29.83
CA SER A 101 58.23 -14.98 30.33
C SER A 101 58.79 -16.20 31.05
N PHE A 102 59.86 -16.79 30.52
CA PHE A 102 60.51 -17.97 31.09
C PHE A 102 61.22 -17.74 32.44
N ASP A 103 61.39 -16.48 32.84
CA ASP A 103 62.02 -16.08 34.10
C ASP A 103 61.04 -16.08 35.29
N LEU A 104 59.74 -16.28 35.03
CA LEU A 104 58.67 -16.23 36.02
C LEU A 104 57.99 -17.61 36.22
N PRO A 105 57.53 -17.92 37.44
CA PRO A 105 56.70 -19.11 37.68
C PRO A 105 55.43 -19.06 36.82
N ASP A 106 54.98 -20.21 36.34
CA ASP A 106 53.90 -20.36 35.37
C ASP A 106 54.02 -19.39 34.17
N GLN A 107 55.25 -19.12 33.72
CA GLN A 107 55.56 -18.24 32.59
C GLN A 107 55.04 -16.79 32.73
N GLY A 108 54.67 -16.35 33.95
CA GLY A 108 54.06 -15.03 34.18
C GLY A 108 52.54 -14.97 33.96
N PHE A 109 51.87 -16.09 33.71
CA PHE A 109 50.41 -16.14 33.60
C PHE A 109 49.71 -15.69 34.88
N LYS A 110 48.65 -14.88 34.72
CA LYS A 110 47.74 -14.52 35.80
C LYS A 110 46.29 -14.66 35.35
N PRO A 111 45.42 -15.32 36.13
CA PRO A 111 44.00 -15.37 35.81
C PRO A 111 43.39 -13.96 35.85
N LEU A 112 42.54 -13.68 34.88
CA LEU A 112 41.72 -12.49 34.82
C LEU A 112 40.45 -12.69 35.65
N ARG A 113 39.93 -11.60 36.21
CA ARG A 113 38.64 -11.62 36.92
C ARG A 113 37.55 -12.22 36.06
N ARG A 114 36.74 -13.07 36.67
CA ARG A 114 35.65 -13.84 36.05
C ARG A 114 34.53 -13.02 35.38
N TYR A 115 34.55 -11.69 35.50
CA TYR A 115 33.65 -10.78 34.81
C TYR A 115 34.47 -9.59 34.26
N ALA A 116 34.34 -9.33 32.97
CA ALA A 116 34.92 -8.18 32.29
C ALA A 116 33.76 -7.36 31.69
N PRO A 117 33.49 -6.14 32.17
CA PRO A 117 32.52 -5.26 31.51
C PRO A 117 33.04 -4.90 30.12
N GLU A 118 32.13 -4.86 29.15
CA GLU A 118 32.45 -4.60 27.74
C GLU A 118 31.69 -3.38 27.22
N GLY A 119 32.34 -2.59 26.36
CA GLY A 119 31.71 -1.50 25.62
C GLY A 119 32.34 -1.36 24.24
N GLY A 120 31.52 -1.12 23.21
CA GLY A 120 32.02 -1.09 21.83
C GLY A 120 31.06 -0.51 20.81
N ALA A 121 31.51 -0.53 19.56
CA ALA A 121 30.79 -0.06 18.39
C ALA A 121 30.78 -1.11 17.27
N ARG A 122 29.71 -1.11 16.47
CA ARG A 122 29.45 -2.09 15.42
C ARG A 122 29.00 -1.42 14.13
N VAL A 123 29.48 -1.92 13.01
CA VAL A 123 28.99 -1.59 11.67
C VAL A 123 28.54 -2.88 10.97
N GLY A 124 27.38 -2.83 10.32
CA GLY A 124 26.80 -3.95 9.60
C GLY A 124 26.29 -3.55 8.23
N TYR A 125 26.41 -4.45 7.25
CA TYR A 125 25.83 -4.30 5.93
C TYR A 125 25.05 -5.56 5.53
N TYR A 126 23.81 -5.35 5.13
CA TYR A 126 22.82 -6.40 4.85
C TYR A 126 22.39 -6.33 3.38
N PRO A 127 23.17 -6.91 2.44
CA PRO A 127 22.80 -6.95 1.03
C PRO A 127 21.53 -7.78 0.82
N LEU A 128 21.32 -8.81 1.63
CA LEU A 128 20.11 -9.63 1.64
C LEU A 128 19.30 -9.36 2.91
N ARG A 129 17.97 -9.52 2.83
CA ARG A 129 17.10 -9.39 4.02
C ARG A 129 17.48 -10.38 5.12
N VAL A 130 17.92 -11.58 4.72
CA VAL A 130 18.23 -12.72 5.59
C VAL A 130 19.70 -12.81 6.02
N LEU A 131 20.62 -12.12 5.33
CA LEU A 131 22.06 -12.30 5.50
C LEU A 131 22.79 -10.95 5.44
N GLY A 132 23.63 -10.71 6.45
CA GLY A 132 24.53 -9.56 6.51
C GLY A 132 25.94 -9.93 6.97
N LEU A 133 26.84 -8.98 6.79
CA LEU A 133 28.22 -8.99 7.27
C LEU A 133 28.37 -7.86 8.30
N GLU A 134 29.03 -8.12 9.41
CA GLU A 134 29.31 -7.12 10.45
C GLU A 134 30.77 -7.12 10.87
N ALA A 135 31.25 -5.93 11.22
CA ALA A 135 32.51 -5.71 11.91
C ALA A 135 32.25 -4.96 13.22
N GLU A 136 33.04 -5.28 14.23
CA GLU A 136 32.82 -4.84 15.61
C GLU A 136 34.16 -4.59 16.31
N GLY A 137 34.21 -3.53 17.11
CA GLY A 137 35.37 -3.20 17.96
C GLY A 137 34.90 -2.90 19.37
N ALA A 138 35.58 -3.47 20.37
CA ALA A 138 35.21 -3.38 21.77
C ALA A 138 36.42 -3.20 22.70
N VAL A 139 36.18 -2.58 23.85
CA VAL A 139 37.12 -2.46 24.97
C VAL A 139 36.53 -3.09 26.23
N LEU A 140 37.37 -3.78 26.97
CA LEU A 140 37.01 -4.61 28.11
C LEU A 140 37.96 -4.32 29.30
N PRO A 141 37.75 -3.22 30.05
CA PRO A 141 38.57 -2.90 31.20
C PRO A 141 38.34 -3.93 32.34
N THR A 142 39.36 -4.71 32.65
CA THR A 142 39.32 -5.77 33.67
C THR A 142 40.52 -5.66 34.62
N LYS A 143 40.67 -6.67 35.49
CA LYS A 143 41.81 -6.82 36.38
C LYS A 143 42.27 -8.28 36.43
N THR A 144 43.54 -8.51 36.76
CA THR A 144 43.97 -9.82 37.27
C THR A 144 43.33 -10.09 38.63
N ASP A 145 43.33 -11.36 39.08
CA ASP A 145 42.88 -11.69 40.44
C ASP A 145 43.76 -11.01 41.52
N ASP A 146 45.04 -10.77 41.24
CA ASP A 146 45.96 -9.94 42.05
C ASP A 146 45.58 -8.44 42.11
N GLY A 147 44.59 -8.00 41.32
CA GLY A 147 44.06 -6.64 41.34
C GLY A 147 44.77 -5.63 40.42
N GLN A 148 45.73 -6.06 39.60
CA GLN A 148 46.39 -5.22 38.61
C GLN A 148 45.43 -4.91 37.44
N SER A 149 45.45 -3.68 36.93
CA SER A 149 44.59 -3.26 35.82
C SER A 149 45.05 -3.85 34.49
N VAL A 150 44.10 -4.38 33.71
CA VAL A 150 44.35 -4.94 32.37
C VAL A 150 43.28 -4.39 31.43
N LEU A 151 43.68 -3.85 30.29
CA LEU A 151 42.76 -3.50 29.22
C LEU A 151 42.70 -4.65 28.23
N MET A 152 41.62 -5.42 28.24
CA MET A 152 41.31 -6.29 27.11
C MET A 152 40.67 -5.46 25.99
N TRP A 153 40.85 -5.88 24.74
CA TRP A 153 40.20 -5.30 23.57
C TRP A 153 39.85 -6.40 22.57
N GLY A 154 38.79 -6.19 21.81
CA GLY A 154 38.28 -7.16 20.85
C GLY A 154 38.02 -6.53 19.49
N VAL A 155 38.42 -7.21 18.42
CA VAL A 155 38.01 -6.90 17.04
C VAL A 155 37.34 -8.15 16.48
N ARG A 156 36.09 -8.04 16.04
CA ARG A 156 35.29 -9.19 15.57
C ARG A 156 34.74 -8.95 14.18
N GLY A 157 34.73 -9.98 13.34
CA GLY A 157 34.07 -9.99 12.04
C GLY A 157 33.13 -11.19 11.95
N GLN A 158 31.84 -10.98 11.68
CA GLN A 158 30.84 -12.04 11.65
C GLN A 158 29.87 -11.96 10.47
N LEU A 159 29.37 -13.13 10.08
CA LEU A 159 28.16 -13.27 9.27
C LEU A 159 26.94 -13.34 10.19
N VAL A 160 25.84 -12.71 9.79
CA VAL A 160 24.58 -12.68 10.55
C VAL A 160 23.44 -13.18 9.68
N ALA A 161 22.81 -14.28 10.11
CA ALA A 161 21.60 -14.83 9.52
C ALA A 161 20.39 -14.40 10.36
N GLN A 162 19.43 -13.69 9.76
CA GLN A 162 18.30 -13.08 10.47
C GLN A 162 16.95 -13.40 9.84
N LEU A 163 15.87 -13.44 10.64
CA LEU A 163 14.51 -13.76 10.19
C LEU A 163 13.70 -12.48 9.87
N PRO A 164 13.56 -12.07 8.59
CA PRO A 164 13.21 -10.70 8.24
C PRO A 164 11.69 -10.50 8.06
N PHE A 165 10.89 -11.21 8.85
CA PHE A 165 9.41 -11.20 8.75
C PHE A 165 8.76 -10.14 9.65
N TRP A 166 9.48 -9.69 10.68
CA TRP A 166 8.94 -8.84 11.73
C TRP A 166 9.93 -7.76 12.19
N SER A 167 9.39 -6.66 12.72
CA SER A 167 10.13 -5.59 13.43
C SER A 167 10.88 -6.11 14.67
N VAL A 168 10.46 -7.25 15.20
CA VAL A 168 11.23 -8.07 16.15
C VAL A 168 11.90 -9.17 15.34
N THR A 169 13.20 -9.07 15.10
CA THR A 169 13.99 -9.93 14.22
C THR A 169 14.96 -10.79 15.05
N PRO A 170 14.67 -12.09 15.24
CA PRO A 170 15.67 -13.04 15.72
C PRO A 170 16.80 -13.20 14.69
N PHE A 171 18.02 -13.43 15.17
CA PHE A 171 19.18 -13.74 14.35
C PHE A 171 20.13 -14.73 15.03
N ALA A 172 20.94 -15.38 14.22
CA ALA A 172 22.13 -16.13 14.61
C ALA A 172 23.36 -15.50 13.94
N LEU A 173 24.53 -15.63 14.58
CA LEU A 173 25.80 -15.15 14.04
C LEU A 173 26.91 -16.16 14.25
N ALA A 174 27.91 -16.12 13.37
CA ALA A 174 29.17 -16.83 13.50
C ALA A 174 30.28 -16.03 12.82
N GLY A 175 31.49 -16.07 13.39
CA GLY A 175 32.60 -15.25 12.91
C GLY A 175 33.95 -15.60 13.52
N VAL A 176 34.90 -14.70 13.25
CA VAL A 176 36.25 -14.72 13.81
C VAL A 176 36.46 -13.50 14.70
N SER A 177 37.24 -13.69 15.76
CA SER A 177 37.59 -12.65 16.73
C SER A 177 39.11 -12.57 16.89
N GLY A 178 39.66 -11.37 16.94
CA GLY A 178 40.95 -11.10 17.56
C GLY A 178 40.69 -10.55 18.96
N LEU A 179 41.21 -11.23 19.98
CA LEU A 179 41.09 -10.82 21.38
C LEU A 179 42.49 -10.48 21.89
N GLY A 180 42.68 -9.25 22.37
CA GLY A 180 43.98 -8.77 22.83
C GLY A 180 43.96 -8.31 24.28
N VAL A 181 45.12 -8.34 24.94
CA VAL A 181 45.39 -7.65 26.21
C VAL A 181 46.42 -6.56 26.01
N SER A 182 46.29 -5.49 26.80
CA SER A 182 47.34 -4.50 27.01
C SER A 182 47.42 -4.15 28.49
N SER A 183 48.61 -4.32 29.05
CA SER A 183 48.94 -4.07 30.46
C SER A 183 50.45 -3.96 30.65
N ASP A 184 50.87 -3.59 31.86
CA ASP A 184 52.27 -3.76 32.28
C ASP A 184 52.70 -5.23 32.20
N ARG A 185 53.96 -5.48 31.86
CA ARG A 185 54.55 -6.84 31.81
C ARG A 185 54.50 -7.58 33.16
N ALA A 186 54.34 -6.85 34.27
CA ALA A 186 54.14 -7.41 35.61
C ALA A 186 52.70 -7.90 35.88
N ALA A 187 51.75 -7.63 34.97
CA ALA A 187 50.36 -8.09 35.01
C ALA A 187 50.15 -9.25 34.02
N VAL A 188 49.88 -8.95 32.75
CA VAL A 188 49.80 -9.96 31.66
C VAL A 188 50.54 -9.53 30.38
N GLY A 189 51.22 -8.37 30.38
CA GLY A 189 51.91 -7.85 29.20
C GLY A 189 50.96 -7.44 28.08
N ASN A 190 51.40 -7.63 26.83
CA ASN A 190 50.63 -7.36 25.62
C ASN A 190 50.65 -8.60 24.73
N ASP A 191 49.47 -9.07 24.33
CA ASP A 191 49.29 -10.30 23.56
C ASP A 191 47.97 -10.26 22.76
N VAL A 192 47.87 -11.04 21.68
CA VAL A 192 46.71 -11.07 20.78
C VAL A 192 46.45 -12.49 20.26
N ASP A 193 45.36 -13.08 20.74
CA ASP A 193 44.84 -14.37 20.27
C ASP A 193 43.85 -14.22 19.13
N LEU A 194 43.87 -15.19 18.21
CA LEU A 194 42.77 -15.43 17.27
C LEU A 194 41.80 -16.47 17.84
N GLY A 195 40.51 -16.22 17.64
CA GLY A 195 39.43 -17.07 18.09
C GLY A 195 38.27 -17.09 17.09
N PHE A 196 37.28 -17.90 17.42
CA PHE A 196 36.00 -17.99 16.72
C PHE A 196 34.88 -17.63 17.69
N HIS A 197 33.81 -17.03 17.20
CA HIS A 197 32.62 -16.77 18.01
C HIS A 197 31.35 -17.18 17.28
N TYR A 198 30.37 -17.64 18.03
CA TYR A 198 29.02 -17.89 17.56
C TYR A 198 28.02 -17.37 18.59
N GLY A 199 26.80 -17.15 18.15
CA GLY A 199 25.78 -16.62 19.04
C GLY A 199 24.41 -16.46 18.40
N VAL A 200 23.47 -16.05 19.23
CA VAL A 200 22.08 -15.75 18.86
C VAL A 200 21.68 -14.41 19.45
N GLY A 201 20.62 -13.82 18.93
CA GLY A 201 20.11 -12.60 19.51
C GLY A 201 18.82 -12.10 18.89
N LEU A 202 18.41 -10.93 19.37
CA LEU A 202 17.14 -10.31 19.04
C LEU A 202 17.34 -8.83 18.71
N LYS A 203 16.90 -8.43 17.52
CA LYS A 203 16.77 -7.04 17.11
C LYS A 203 15.33 -6.58 17.29
N VAL A 204 15.12 -5.37 17.82
CA VAL A 204 13.81 -4.74 17.97
C VAL A 204 13.86 -3.36 17.32
N PHE A 205 13.18 -3.19 16.18
CA PHE A 205 13.10 -1.92 15.46
C PHE A 205 11.89 -1.11 15.94
N PHE A 206 12.14 0.04 16.57
CA PHE A 206 11.08 0.94 17.05
C PHE A 206 10.51 1.79 15.90
N ASN A 207 11.38 2.27 15.01
CA ASN A 207 11.03 3.05 13.83
C ASN A 207 11.96 2.72 12.63
N ARG A 208 11.90 3.48 11.53
CA ARG A 208 12.75 3.25 10.34
C ARG A 208 14.24 3.53 10.56
N TRP A 209 14.60 4.19 11.66
CA TRP A 209 15.94 4.67 11.95
C TRP A 209 16.54 4.03 13.18
N VAL A 210 15.76 3.74 14.22
CA VAL A 210 16.27 3.34 15.55
C VAL A 210 15.73 1.98 15.96
N GLY A 211 16.61 1.15 16.48
CA GLY A 211 16.28 -0.09 17.18
C GLY A 211 17.23 -0.40 18.32
N MET A 212 16.94 -1.49 19.00
CA MET A 212 17.75 -2.07 20.08
C MET A 212 18.11 -3.51 19.72
N ARG A 213 19.27 -3.98 20.18
CA ARG A 213 19.76 -5.33 19.93
C ARG A 213 20.31 -5.97 21.19
N LEU A 214 19.89 -7.21 21.43
CA LEU A 214 20.43 -8.11 22.44
C LEU A 214 21.23 -9.20 21.71
N ASP A 215 22.50 -9.39 22.07
CA ASP A 215 23.35 -10.50 21.59
C ASP A 215 23.70 -11.41 22.79
N LEU A 216 23.59 -12.73 22.63
CA LEU A 216 24.15 -13.75 23.51
C LEU A 216 25.13 -14.60 22.70
N ARG A 217 26.38 -14.65 23.14
CA ARG A 217 27.51 -15.17 22.36
C ARG A 217 28.44 -16.03 23.20
N ASP A 218 29.23 -16.83 22.51
CA ASP A 218 30.30 -17.62 23.08
C ASP A 218 31.57 -17.45 22.23
N ASN A 219 32.65 -16.99 22.88
CA ASN A 219 33.94 -16.80 22.24
C ASN A 219 34.81 -18.02 22.52
N LEU A 220 35.16 -18.77 21.48
CA LEU A 220 36.10 -19.89 21.54
C LEU A 220 37.51 -19.39 21.24
N THR A 221 38.41 -19.60 22.17
CA THR A 221 39.84 -19.23 22.08
C THR A 221 40.73 -20.43 22.37
N ALA A 222 42.02 -20.33 22.05
CA ALA A 222 43.00 -21.34 22.38
C ALA A 222 43.10 -21.53 23.90
N ARG A 223 43.30 -22.78 24.34
CA ARG A 223 43.48 -23.10 25.75
C ARG A 223 44.95 -23.29 26.06
N ARG A 224 45.36 -22.61 27.12
CA ARG A 224 46.68 -22.79 27.74
C ARG A 224 47.05 -24.24 28.05
N GLY A 225 48.14 -24.70 27.43
CA GLY A 225 48.82 -25.96 27.70
C GLY A 225 48.94 -26.92 26.50
N VAL A 226 49.57 -28.07 26.72
CA VAL A 226 49.76 -29.08 25.66
C VAL A 226 48.46 -29.86 25.44
N GLY A 227 47.69 -29.47 24.42
CA GLY A 227 46.56 -30.24 23.90
C GLY A 227 45.55 -29.38 23.14
N GLU A 228 45.17 -29.80 21.93
CA GLU A 228 44.18 -29.13 21.07
C GLU A 228 42.78 -29.13 21.70
N SER A 229 42.51 -28.18 22.58
CA SER A 229 41.18 -27.97 23.15
C SER A 229 40.86 -26.49 23.22
N VAL A 230 39.60 -26.16 22.92
CA VAL A 230 39.07 -24.79 22.97
C VAL A 230 38.52 -24.47 24.35
N ILE A 231 38.53 -23.19 24.70
CA ILE A 231 37.87 -22.66 25.90
C ILE A 231 36.74 -21.69 25.53
N HIS A 232 35.67 -21.76 26.31
CA HIS A 232 34.45 -21.01 26.12
C HIS A 232 34.43 -19.78 27.04
N SER A 233 34.30 -18.59 26.46
CA SER A 233 34.14 -17.34 27.19
C SER A 233 32.84 -16.65 26.77
N PRO A 234 31.72 -16.95 27.46
CA PRO A 234 30.41 -16.44 27.09
C PRO A 234 30.27 -14.94 27.36
N GLU A 235 29.43 -14.30 26.55
CA GLU A 235 29.30 -12.84 26.45
C GLU A 235 27.82 -12.47 26.24
N ALA A 236 27.36 -11.44 26.94
CA ALA A 236 26.01 -10.89 26.81
C ALA A 236 26.07 -9.39 26.58
N LEU A 237 25.55 -8.92 25.44
CA LEU A 237 25.58 -7.53 25.02
C LEU A 237 24.17 -6.97 24.82
N LEU A 238 23.95 -5.71 25.23
CA LEU A 238 22.79 -4.90 24.88
C LEU A 238 23.27 -3.62 24.18
N GLY A 239 22.64 -3.28 23.06
CA GLY A 239 23.04 -2.12 22.26
C GLY A 239 21.89 -1.39 21.59
N LEU A 240 22.16 -0.13 21.22
CA LEU A 240 21.32 0.70 20.37
C LEU A 240 21.89 0.71 18.96
N MET A 241 21.02 0.67 17.95
CA MET A 241 21.41 0.65 16.55
C MET A 241 20.60 1.64 15.73
N ILE A 242 21.26 2.26 14.77
CA ILE A 242 20.72 3.12 13.73
C ILE A 242 20.74 2.38 12.39
N THR A 243 19.62 2.35 11.68
CA THR A 243 19.48 1.72 10.37
C THR A 243 19.52 2.74 9.24
N LEU A 244 20.37 2.47 8.25
CA LEU A 244 20.61 3.28 7.05
C LEU A 244 20.09 2.56 5.80
N GLY A 245 19.78 3.30 4.74
CA GLY A 245 19.41 2.73 3.43
C GLY A 245 18.01 2.12 3.33
N ARG A 246 17.21 2.11 4.39
CA ARG A 246 15.80 1.69 4.34
C ARG A 246 14.99 2.63 3.46
N LYS A 247 14.24 2.09 2.49
CA LYS A 247 13.39 2.90 1.63
C LYS A 247 12.23 3.48 2.45
N ARG A 248 11.80 4.70 2.13
CA ARG A 248 10.49 5.20 2.58
C ARG A 248 9.42 4.40 1.80
N SER A 249 8.31 4.01 2.43
CA SER A 249 7.13 3.67 1.63
C SER A 249 6.69 4.97 0.96
N GLU A 250 6.73 4.99 -0.36
CA GLU A 250 6.04 6.01 -1.12
C GLU A 250 4.54 5.78 -0.85
N PRO A 251 3.79 6.81 -0.43
CA PRO A 251 2.35 6.65 -0.26
C PRO A 251 1.78 6.28 -1.62
N VAL A 252 1.05 5.16 -1.69
CA VAL A 252 0.22 4.88 -2.85
C VAL A 252 -0.84 5.97 -2.86
N GLN A 253 -0.70 6.93 -3.78
CA GLN A 253 -1.76 7.87 -4.09
C GLN A 253 -2.99 7.03 -4.46
N GLY A 254 -4.14 7.39 -3.89
CA GLY A 254 -5.39 6.77 -4.28
C GLY A 254 -5.66 7.00 -5.78
N PRO A 255 -6.63 6.28 -6.37
CA PRO A 255 -7.25 6.77 -7.58
C PRO A 255 -7.70 8.22 -7.33
N LEU A 256 -7.45 9.08 -8.32
CA LEU A 256 -7.84 10.48 -8.29
C LEU A 256 -9.33 10.58 -8.64
N ASP A 257 -9.89 11.73 -8.27
CA ASP A 257 -11.26 12.19 -8.48
C ASP A 257 -11.03 13.68 -8.80
N THR A 258 -11.06 14.01 -10.08
CA THR A 258 -10.49 15.26 -10.63
C THR A 258 -11.49 16.42 -10.58
N ASP A 259 -12.77 16.13 -10.79
CA ASP A 259 -13.85 17.11 -10.79
C ASP A 259 -14.63 17.19 -9.46
N GLY A 260 -14.55 16.15 -8.62
CA GLY A 260 -15.16 16.10 -7.30
C GLY A 260 -16.59 15.56 -7.25
N ASP A 261 -17.08 14.88 -8.30
CA ASP A 261 -18.44 14.31 -8.32
C ASP A 261 -18.61 13.07 -7.41
N GLY A 262 -17.49 12.44 -7.02
CA GLY A 262 -17.42 11.26 -6.15
C GLY A 262 -17.25 9.92 -6.88
N ILE A 263 -17.17 9.96 -8.20
CA ILE A 263 -16.68 8.89 -9.08
C ILE A 263 -15.17 9.12 -9.27
N LEU A 264 -14.43 8.05 -9.53
CA LEU A 264 -12.97 8.11 -9.63
C LEU A 264 -12.57 8.18 -11.11
N ASP A 265 -11.54 8.96 -11.47
CA ASP A 265 -11.04 9.09 -12.85
C ASP A 265 -10.97 7.76 -13.68
N PRO A 266 -10.65 6.57 -13.10
CA PRO A 266 -10.58 5.32 -13.87
C PRO A 266 -11.94 4.66 -14.17
N ASP A 267 -13.00 5.09 -13.49
CA ASP A 267 -14.38 4.60 -13.58
C ASP A 267 -15.34 5.72 -14.06
N ASP A 268 -14.80 6.91 -14.37
CA ASP A 268 -15.46 8.11 -14.88
C ASP A 268 -15.09 8.34 -16.36
N GLU A 269 -16.10 8.67 -17.18
CA GLU A 269 -15.99 8.94 -18.61
C GLU A 269 -15.74 10.42 -18.94
N CYS A 270 -15.99 11.34 -17.98
CA CYS A 270 -15.97 12.79 -18.17
C CYS A 270 -15.03 13.60 -17.25
N VAL A 271 -14.23 12.99 -16.36
CA VAL A 271 -13.00 13.42 -15.61
C VAL A 271 -12.78 14.91 -15.26
N ASP A 272 -12.97 15.84 -16.19
CA ASP A 272 -12.88 17.29 -16.01
C ASP A 272 -14.24 17.97 -15.75
N VAL A 273 -15.38 17.24 -15.80
CA VAL A 273 -16.75 17.80 -15.78
C VAL A 273 -17.70 16.96 -14.90
N PRO A 274 -18.16 17.48 -13.73
CA PRO A 274 -18.97 16.71 -12.78
C PRO A 274 -20.26 16.14 -13.38
N GLY A 275 -20.51 14.86 -13.12
CA GLY A 275 -21.68 14.16 -13.61
C GLY A 275 -22.40 13.34 -12.56
N VAL A 276 -22.99 12.23 -13.02
CA VAL A 276 -23.73 11.29 -12.17
C VAL A 276 -23.44 9.82 -12.53
N PRO A 277 -23.57 8.88 -11.58
CA PRO A 277 -23.28 7.46 -11.83
C PRO A 277 -24.11 6.81 -12.95
N GLU A 278 -25.31 7.31 -13.19
CA GLU A 278 -26.22 6.87 -14.26
C GLU A 278 -25.63 7.12 -15.66
N TYR A 279 -24.77 8.13 -15.81
CA TYR A 279 -24.13 8.56 -17.05
C TYR A 279 -22.59 8.39 -16.98
N ASN A 280 -22.09 7.43 -16.18
CA ASN A 280 -20.66 7.14 -16.01
C ASN A 280 -19.81 8.36 -15.57
N GLY A 281 -20.34 9.30 -14.79
CA GLY A 281 -19.63 10.53 -14.41
C GLY A 281 -19.69 11.65 -15.44
N CYS A 282 -20.38 11.45 -16.56
CA CYS A 282 -20.79 12.56 -17.42
C CYS A 282 -22.04 13.27 -16.90
N PRO A 283 -22.22 14.57 -17.20
CA PRO A 283 -23.48 15.27 -16.98
C PRO A 283 -24.61 14.61 -17.77
N VAL A 284 -25.85 14.80 -17.31
CA VAL A 284 -27.04 14.42 -18.08
C VAL A 284 -27.07 15.24 -19.38
N PRO A 285 -27.30 14.61 -20.55
CA PRO A 285 -27.29 15.33 -21.81
C PRO A 285 -28.49 16.26 -21.97
N ASP A 286 -28.24 17.32 -22.74
CA ASP A 286 -29.13 18.37 -23.23
C ASP A 286 -28.65 18.59 -24.67
N THR A 287 -29.29 17.90 -25.61
CA THR A 287 -28.77 17.69 -26.97
C THR A 287 -28.96 18.91 -27.86
N ASP A 288 -30.02 19.68 -27.66
CA ASP A 288 -30.33 20.88 -28.45
C ASP A 288 -29.96 22.21 -27.75
N GLY A 289 -29.76 22.18 -26.43
CA GLY A 289 -29.32 23.32 -25.63
C GLY A 289 -30.45 24.25 -25.17
N ASP A 290 -31.72 23.82 -25.15
CA ASP A 290 -32.84 24.64 -24.67
C ASP A 290 -32.88 24.77 -23.13
N GLY A 291 -32.16 23.90 -22.41
CA GLY A 291 -32.07 23.85 -20.95
C GLY A 291 -32.98 22.81 -20.28
N ILE A 292 -33.69 22.00 -21.06
CA ILE A 292 -34.42 20.81 -20.65
C ILE A 292 -33.54 19.59 -21.01
N LEU A 293 -33.35 18.69 -20.07
CA LEU A 293 -32.48 17.53 -20.26
C LEU A 293 -33.18 16.48 -21.13
N ASP A 294 -32.44 15.78 -22.00
CA ASP A 294 -32.97 14.75 -22.93
C ASP A 294 -33.98 13.75 -22.30
N PRO A 295 -33.88 13.34 -21.00
CA PRO A 295 -34.86 12.43 -20.39
C PRO A 295 -36.23 13.05 -20.09
N ASP A 296 -36.30 14.38 -19.99
CA ASP A 296 -37.50 15.17 -19.66
C ASP A 296 -38.04 15.96 -20.88
N ASP A 297 -37.32 15.92 -22.01
CA ASP A 297 -37.65 16.55 -23.28
C ASP A 297 -38.33 15.57 -24.26
N GLU A 298 -39.43 15.99 -24.89
CA GLU A 298 -40.16 15.21 -25.90
C GLU A 298 -39.63 15.44 -27.34
N CYS A 299 -38.76 16.44 -27.55
CA CYS A 299 -38.29 16.90 -28.86
C CYS A 299 -36.76 16.98 -29.10
N VAL A 300 -35.90 16.59 -28.15
CA VAL A 300 -34.42 16.28 -28.11
C VAL A 300 -33.47 16.86 -29.17
N ASP A 301 -33.85 16.88 -30.45
CA ASP A 301 -33.09 17.44 -31.57
C ASP A 301 -33.52 18.90 -31.94
N VAL A 302 -34.56 19.48 -31.30
CA VAL A 302 -35.22 20.73 -31.73
C VAL A 302 -35.63 21.62 -30.53
N PRO A 303 -34.94 22.77 -30.30
CA PRO A 303 -35.16 23.60 -29.12
C PRO A 303 -36.61 24.07 -28.94
N GLY A 304 -37.13 23.97 -27.72
CA GLY A 304 -38.47 24.35 -27.38
C GLY A 304 -38.60 25.09 -26.06
N VAL A 305 -39.69 24.80 -25.35
CA VAL A 305 -39.99 25.40 -24.04
C VAL A 305 -40.65 24.41 -23.10
N ALA A 306 -40.47 24.60 -21.79
CA ALA A 306 -40.98 23.68 -20.76
C ALA A 306 -42.51 23.53 -20.74
N GLU A 307 -43.26 24.51 -21.24
CA GLU A 307 -44.72 24.42 -21.38
C GLU A 307 -45.16 23.37 -22.40
N TYR A 308 -44.36 23.19 -23.47
CA TYR A 308 -44.53 22.19 -24.51
C TYR A 308 -43.53 21.02 -24.36
N LYS A 309 -42.98 20.83 -23.14
CA LYS A 309 -42.01 19.77 -22.79
C LYS A 309 -40.76 19.71 -23.68
N GLY A 310 -40.17 20.87 -24.01
CA GLY A 310 -39.01 20.97 -24.88
C GLY A 310 -39.32 20.87 -26.37
N CYS A 311 -40.57 20.65 -26.76
CA CYS A 311 -41.00 20.90 -28.12
C CYS A 311 -41.19 22.40 -28.42
N PRO A 312 -40.99 22.85 -29.67
CA PRO A 312 -41.36 24.18 -30.10
C PRO A 312 -42.89 24.38 -29.96
N ILE A 313 -43.30 25.64 -29.82
CA ILE A 313 -44.71 26.02 -29.82
C ILE A 313 -45.27 25.69 -31.22
N PRO A 314 -46.44 25.00 -31.33
CA PRO A 314 -47.00 24.62 -32.61
C PRO A 314 -47.50 25.82 -33.42
N ASP A 315 -47.44 25.63 -34.73
CA ASP A 315 -47.98 26.44 -35.83
C ASP A 315 -48.58 25.39 -36.77
N THR A 316 -49.88 25.12 -36.61
CA THR A 316 -50.55 23.94 -37.15
C THR A 316 -50.82 24.05 -38.65
N ASP A 317 -51.04 25.26 -39.16
CA ASP A 317 -51.34 25.49 -40.57
C ASP A 317 -50.16 26.05 -41.39
N GLY A 318 -49.13 26.59 -40.72
CA GLY A 318 -47.88 27.07 -41.32
C GLY A 318 -47.93 28.51 -41.82
N ASP A 319 -48.86 29.35 -41.37
CA ASP A 319 -48.93 30.77 -41.75
C ASP A 319 -47.86 31.65 -41.07
N GLY A 320 -47.26 31.16 -39.98
CA GLY A 320 -46.21 31.81 -39.19
C GLY A 320 -46.70 32.47 -37.89
N ILE A 321 -47.98 32.31 -37.55
CA ILE A 321 -48.57 32.64 -36.26
C ILE A 321 -48.68 31.34 -35.45
N LEU A 322 -48.34 31.39 -34.17
CA LEU A 322 -48.36 30.21 -33.32
C LEU A 322 -49.80 29.93 -32.85
N ASP A 323 -50.20 28.66 -32.73
CA ASP A 323 -51.55 28.22 -32.34
C ASP A 323 -52.16 28.98 -31.12
N PRO A 324 -51.40 29.44 -30.09
CA PRO A 324 -51.97 30.20 -28.98
C PRO A 324 -52.35 31.65 -29.30
N ASP A 325 -51.80 32.23 -30.37
CA ASP A 325 -52.00 33.61 -30.82
C ASP A 325 -52.86 33.70 -32.11
N ASP A 326 -53.19 32.56 -32.71
CA ASP A 326 -54.01 32.41 -33.92
C ASP A 326 -55.50 32.16 -33.58
N GLU A 327 -56.43 32.88 -34.23
CA GLU A 327 -57.87 32.66 -34.07
C GLU A 327 -58.42 31.55 -34.99
N CYS A 328 -57.64 31.04 -35.95
CA CYS A 328 -58.07 30.14 -37.02
C CYS A 328 -57.27 28.84 -37.26
N VAL A 329 -56.20 28.53 -36.51
CA VAL A 329 -55.40 27.28 -36.24
C VAL A 329 -55.31 26.18 -37.32
N ASP A 330 -56.40 25.82 -37.97
CA ASP A 330 -56.49 24.82 -39.04
C ASP A 330 -56.41 25.44 -40.47
N VAL A 331 -56.40 26.77 -40.63
CA VAL A 331 -56.60 27.45 -41.94
C VAL A 331 -55.77 28.74 -42.08
N PRO A 332 -54.73 28.77 -42.95
CA PRO A 332 -53.78 29.88 -43.02
C PRO A 332 -54.41 31.23 -43.33
N GLY A 333 -53.99 32.26 -42.62
CA GLY A 333 -54.49 33.62 -42.78
C GLY A 333 -53.40 34.68 -42.87
N ALA A 334 -53.74 35.87 -42.40
CA ALA A 334 -52.85 37.03 -42.35
C ALA A 334 -52.70 37.51 -40.91
N ALA A 335 -51.52 38.04 -40.55
CA ALA A 335 -51.26 38.58 -39.22
C ALA A 335 -52.12 39.81 -38.89
N GLU A 336 -52.54 40.55 -39.91
CA GLU A 336 -53.53 41.63 -39.81
C GLU A 336 -54.90 41.14 -39.30
N ASP A 337 -55.27 39.91 -39.68
CA ASP A 337 -56.55 39.25 -39.39
C ASP A 337 -56.41 38.11 -38.35
N LYS A 338 -55.28 38.10 -37.62
CA LYS A 338 -54.93 37.14 -36.55
C LYS A 338 -54.94 35.67 -36.99
N GLY A 339 -54.41 35.39 -38.17
CA GLY A 339 -54.32 34.04 -38.72
C GLY A 339 -55.60 33.52 -39.36
N CYS A 340 -56.68 34.30 -39.34
CA CYS A 340 -57.86 33.98 -40.14
C CYS A 340 -57.74 34.44 -41.59
N PRO A 341 -58.22 33.67 -42.57
CA PRO A 341 -58.40 34.14 -43.94
C PRO A 341 -59.51 35.18 -44.00
N ILE A 342 -59.33 36.22 -44.81
CA ILE A 342 -60.38 37.20 -45.10
C ILE A 342 -61.52 36.49 -45.85
N PRO A 343 -62.79 36.64 -45.43
CA PRO A 343 -63.91 35.99 -46.09
C PRO A 343 -64.19 36.55 -47.49
N ASP A 344 -64.72 35.68 -48.34
CA ASP A 344 -65.33 35.91 -49.65
C ASP A 344 -66.68 35.17 -49.57
N THR A 345 -67.73 35.90 -49.19
CA THR A 345 -69.01 35.34 -48.73
C THR A 345 -69.83 34.76 -49.88
N ASP A 346 -69.70 35.31 -51.10
CA ASP A 346 -70.45 34.87 -52.28
C ASP A 346 -69.61 34.05 -53.29
N GLY A 347 -68.28 34.10 -53.20
CA GLY A 347 -67.35 33.31 -53.99
C GLY A 347 -67.02 33.90 -55.37
N ASP A 348 -67.21 35.19 -55.60
CA ASP A 348 -66.86 35.84 -56.87
C ASP A 348 -65.35 36.08 -57.05
N GLY A 349 -64.57 35.98 -55.96
CA GLY A 349 -63.12 36.20 -55.93
C GLY A 349 -62.69 37.60 -55.48
N ILE A 350 -63.63 38.43 -55.00
CA ILE A 350 -63.39 39.70 -54.34
C ILE A 350 -63.71 39.52 -52.85
N LEU A 351 -62.77 39.89 -51.98
CA LEU A 351 -62.92 39.70 -50.54
C LEU A 351 -63.98 40.67 -49.98
N ASP A 352 -64.74 40.24 -48.97
CA ASP A 352 -65.82 41.03 -48.34
C ASP A 352 -65.46 42.50 -48.00
N PRO A 353 -64.22 42.86 -47.59
CA PRO A 353 -63.86 44.26 -47.33
C PRO A 353 -63.73 45.15 -48.59
N ASP A 354 -63.52 44.55 -49.77
CA ASP A 354 -63.36 45.22 -51.07
C ASP A 354 -64.60 45.10 -51.98
N ASP A 355 -65.61 44.34 -51.54
CA ASP A 355 -66.89 44.13 -52.22
C ASP A 355 -68.01 45.04 -51.69
N GLU A 356 -68.72 45.74 -52.59
CA GLU A 356 -69.91 46.55 -52.24
C GLU A 356 -71.21 45.73 -52.15
N CYS A 357 -71.20 44.46 -52.56
CA CYS A 357 -72.37 43.60 -52.75
C CYS A 357 -72.39 42.22 -52.06
N VAL A 358 -71.35 41.83 -51.30
CA VAL A 358 -71.09 40.73 -50.31
C VAL A 358 -71.95 39.44 -50.33
N ASP A 359 -73.26 39.54 -50.53
CA ASP A 359 -74.21 38.43 -50.62
C ASP A 359 -74.51 37.99 -52.09
N VAL A 360 -73.98 38.66 -53.13
CA VAL A 360 -74.44 38.52 -54.53
C VAL A 360 -73.29 38.65 -55.56
N PRO A 361 -72.86 37.55 -56.21
CA PRO A 361 -71.66 37.54 -57.04
C PRO A 361 -71.67 38.54 -58.20
N GLY A 362 -70.58 39.27 -58.37
CA GLY A 362 -70.41 40.26 -59.41
C GLY A 362 -69.09 40.15 -60.16
N VAL A 363 -68.48 41.32 -60.42
CA VAL A 363 -67.19 41.44 -61.10
C VAL A 363 -66.41 42.65 -60.59
N ALA A 364 -65.08 42.59 -60.67
CA ALA A 364 -64.19 43.65 -60.18
C ALA A 364 -64.40 45.02 -60.85
N GLU A 365 -64.95 45.09 -62.07
CA GLU A 365 -65.31 46.35 -62.73
C GLU A 365 -66.43 47.12 -61.99
N TYR A 366 -67.29 46.40 -61.26
CA TYR A 366 -68.40 46.93 -60.48
C TYR A 366 -68.23 46.72 -58.96
N LYS A 367 -66.99 46.47 -58.51
CA LYS A 367 -66.65 46.23 -57.08
C LYS A 367 -67.47 45.11 -56.44
N GLY A 368 -67.52 43.95 -57.09
CA GLY A 368 -68.26 42.77 -56.64
C GLY A 368 -69.78 42.86 -56.79
N CYS A 369 -70.32 44.01 -57.21
CA CYS A 369 -71.72 44.08 -57.62
C CYS A 369 -71.99 43.47 -59.01
N PRO A 370 -73.20 42.91 -59.24
CA PRO A 370 -73.66 42.53 -60.57
C PRO A 370 -73.64 43.69 -61.58
N ILE A 371 -73.46 43.36 -62.86
CA ILE A 371 -73.50 44.32 -63.95
C ILE A 371 -74.87 45.03 -63.97
N PRO A 372 -74.93 46.38 -63.92
CA PRO A 372 -76.19 47.10 -63.97
C PRO A 372 -76.94 46.85 -65.28
N ASP A 373 -78.12 46.22 -65.18
CA ASP A 373 -79.07 46.10 -66.29
C ASP A 373 -79.42 47.49 -66.83
N THR A 374 -79.09 47.73 -68.11
CA THR A 374 -79.22 49.04 -68.77
C THR A 374 -80.24 49.06 -69.90
N ASP A 375 -80.77 47.91 -70.32
CA ASP A 375 -81.84 47.77 -71.32
C ASP A 375 -83.15 47.14 -70.81
N GLY A 376 -83.13 46.55 -69.60
CA GLY A 376 -84.33 46.29 -68.79
C GLY A 376 -85.01 44.95 -69.06
N ASP A 377 -84.28 43.91 -69.48
CA ASP A 377 -84.84 42.59 -69.80
C ASP A 377 -84.71 41.52 -68.70
N GLY A 378 -83.88 41.76 -67.67
CA GLY A 378 -83.81 41.00 -66.40
C GLY A 378 -83.05 39.67 -66.46
#